data_AF-A0A1G1CGQ8-F1
#
_entry.id   AF-A0A1G1CGQ8-F1
#
_cell.length_a   1.000
_cell.length_b   1.000
_cell.length_c   1.000
_cell.angle_alpha   90.00
_cell.angle_beta   90.00
_cell.angle_gamma   90.00
#
_symmetry.space_group_name_H-M   'P 1'
#
loop_
_entity.id
_entity.type
_entity.pdbx_description
1 polymer ?
#
loop_
_entity_poly.entity_id
_entity_poly.type
_entity_poly.pdbx_seq_one_letter_code
_entity_poly.pdbx_strand_id
1 'polypeptide(L)' 'MNTINISLPDQLKSQAQALIKQGHYVSFSDLVRDALRRVIEKNQYDIWAQQAKEEVKKGQAVILKSPPEVDKYIESL' A
#
# COMPACT_ATOMS: atom_id res chain seq x y z
N MET A 1 -16.92 -7.00 -19.25
CA MET A 1 -15.49 -6.65 -19.05
C MET A 1 -15.28 -5.30 -19.70
N ASN A 2 -14.86 -4.29 -18.94
CA ASN A 2 -14.59 -2.97 -19.51
C ASN A 2 -13.13 -2.91 -19.95
N THR A 3 -12.88 -2.37 -21.14
CA THR A 3 -11.54 -2.21 -21.68
C THR A 3 -10.94 -0.90 -21.16
N ILE A 4 -9.71 -0.97 -20.65
CA ILE A 4 -8.94 0.20 -20.23
C ILE A 4 -7.79 0.36 -21.22
N ASN A 5 -7.71 1.53 -21.86
CA ASN A 5 -6.59 1.91 -22.71
C ASN A 5 -5.71 2.91 -21.94
N ILE A 6 -4.41 2.62 -21.82
CA ILE A 6 -3.45 3.46 -21.10
C ILE A 6 -2.20 3.69 -21.94
N SER A 7 -1.58 4.85 -21.73
CA SER A 7 -0.23 5.14 -22.21
C SER A 7 0.73 5.11 -21.03
N LEU A 8 1.91 4.51 -21.22
CA LEU A 8 2.95 4.43 -20.21
C LEU A 8 4.29 4.88 -20.78
N PRO A 9 5.17 5.49 -19.96
CA PRO A 9 6.57 5.67 -20.30
C PRO A 9 7.22 4.37 -20.74
N ASP A 10 8.11 4.44 -21.73
CA ASP A 10 8.79 3.26 -22.29
C ASP A 10 9.55 2.47 -21.22
N GLN A 11 10.18 3.16 -20.28
CA GLN A 11 10.88 2.53 -19.17
C GLN A 11 9.97 1.63 -18.32
N LEU A 12 8.75 2.08 -18.00
CA LEU A 12 7.79 1.29 -17.23
C LEU A 12 7.30 0.08 -18.04
N LYS A 13 7.10 0.25 -19.35
CA LYS A 13 6.75 -0.87 -20.24
C LYS A 13 7.85 -1.93 -20.26
N SER A 14 9.12 -1.53 -20.36
CA SER A 14 10.26 -2.45 -20.33
C SER A 14 10.36 -3.20 -19.00
N GLN A 15 10.15 -2.51 -17.87
CA GLN A 15 10.14 -3.14 -16.55
C GLN A 15 8.98 -4.14 -16.39
N ALA A 16 7.77 -3.78 -16.84
CA ALA A 16 6.63 -4.68 -16.84
C ALA A 16 6.88 -5.94 -17.68
N GLN A 17 7.51 -5.80 -18.86
CA GLN A 17 7.90 -6.93 -19.69
C GLN A 17 8.94 -7.83 -19.01
N ALA A 18 9.90 -7.26 -18.28
CA ALA A 18 10.88 -8.04 -17.53
C ALA A 18 10.20 -8.91 -16.46
N LEU A 19 9.25 -8.34 -15.71
CA LEU A 19 8.49 -9.08 -14.70
C LEU A 19 7.68 -10.24 -15.29
N ILE A 20 7.08 -10.04 -16.48
CA ILE A 20 6.38 -11.11 -17.20
C ILE A 20 7.37 -12.21 -17.64
N LYS A 21 8.52 -11.83 -18.22
CA LYS A 21 9.55 -12.79 -18.66
C LYS A 21 10.14 -13.61 -17.50
N GLN A 22 10.19 -13.02 -16.31
CA GLN A 22 10.64 -13.69 -15.08
C GLN A 22 9.56 -14.62 -14.47
N GLY A 23 8.34 -14.63 -15.03
CA GLY A 23 7.25 -15.48 -14.56
C GLY A 23 6.48 -14.91 -13.37
N HIS A 24 6.70 -13.64 -13.00
CA HIS A 24 5.94 -13.00 -11.90
C HIS A 24 4.49 -12.72 -12.27
N TYR A 25 4.20 -12.52 -13.56
CA TYR A 25 2.86 -12.25 -14.08
C TYR A 25 2.63 -13.00 -15.39
N VAL A 26 1.39 -13.43 -15.62
CA VAL A 26 1.03 -14.19 -16.83
C VAL A 26 0.93 -13.29 -18.06
N SER A 27 0.56 -12.02 -17.87
CA SER A 27 0.41 -11.05 -18.95
C SER A 27 0.54 -9.62 -18.44
N PHE A 28 0.60 -8.67 -19.38
CA PHE A 28 0.58 -7.24 -19.05
C PHE A 28 -0.71 -6.83 -18.35
N SER A 29 -1.86 -7.34 -18.81
CA SER A 29 -3.16 -7.06 -18.20
C SER A 29 -3.29 -7.66 -16.79
N ASP A 30 -2.62 -8.79 -16.53
CA ASP A 30 -2.55 -9.39 -15.19
C ASP A 30 -1.79 -8.48 -14.21
N LEU A 31 -0.60 -8.04 -14.62
CA LEU A 31 0.20 -7.08 -13.88
C LEU A 31 -0.57 -5.78 -13.58
N VAL A 32 -1.24 -5.19 -14.59
CA VAL A 32 -2.00 -3.95 -14.41
C VAL A 32 -3.17 -4.14 -13.44
N ARG A 33 -3.87 -5.29 -13.50
CA ARG A 33 -4.96 -5.59 -12.54
C ARG A 33 -4.43 -5.73 -11.13
N ASP A 34 -3.30 -6.43 -10.93
CA ASP A 34 -2.67 -6.56 -9.61
C ASP A 34 -2.19 -5.20 -9.08
N ALA A 35 -1.59 -4.37 -9.93
CA ALA A 35 -1.15 -3.02 -9.56
C ALA A 35 -2.34 -2.14 -9.12
N LEU A 36 -3.43 -2.13 -9.91
CA LEU A 36 -4.65 -1.41 -9.55
C LEU A 36 -5.26 -1.94 -8.27
N ARG A 37 -5.30 -3.27 -8.11
CA ARG A 37 -5.78 -3.91 -6.88
C ARG A 37 -4.99 -3.42 -5.69
N ARG A 38 -3.65 -3.46 -5.72
CA ARG A 38 -2.80 -2.97 -4.61
C ARG A 38 -2.97 -1.48 -4.31
N VAL A 39 -3.26 -0.68 -5.32
CA VAL A 39 -3.51 0.77 -5.14
C VAL A 39 -4.86 0.99 -4.48
N ILE A 40 -5.89 0.26 -4.90
CA ILE A 40 -7.26 0.38 -4.37
C ILE A 40 -7.37 -0.27 -2.98
N GLU A 41 -6.73 -1.43 -2.79
CA GLU A 41 -6.74 -2.20 -1.55
C GLU A 41 -5.82 -1.62 -0.47
N LYS A 42 -4.92 -0.70 -0.81
CA LYS A 42 -4.26 0.14 0.20
C LYS A 42 -5.33 0.96 0.90
N ASN A 43 -5.87 0.40 1.98
CA ASN A 43 -6.88 1.03 2.78
C ASN A 43 -6.23 2.18 3.56
N GLN A 44 -7.00 3.20 3.90
CA GLN A 44 -6.58 4.25 4.81
C GLN A 44 -6.00 3.68 6.11
N TYR A 45 -6.52 2.53 6.58
CA TYR A 45 -5.96 1.82 7.73
C TYR A 45 -4.54 1.27 7.50
N ASP A 46 -4.18 0.85 6.28
CA ASP A 46 -2.82 0.39 5.97
C ASP A 46 -1.84 1.56 5.98
N ILE A 47 -2.29 2.72 5.49
CA ILE A 47 -1.51 3.96 5.52
C ILE A 47 -1.28 4.38 6.97
N TRP A 48 -2.33 4.42 7.79
CA TRP A 48 -2.23 4.75 9.21
C TRP A 48 -1.37 3.75 9.99
N ALA A 49 -1.50 2.45 9.71
CA ALA A 49 -0.66 1.43 10.34
C ALA A 49 0.82 1.62 9.97
N GLN A 50 1.12 1.99 8.72
CA GLN A 50 2.49 2.26 8.29
C GLN A 50 3.03 3.54 8.93
N GLN A 51 2.24 4.61 9.00
CA GLN A 51 2.60 5.85 9.69
C GLN A 51 2.88 5.62 11.18
N ALA A 52 2.00 4.89 11.87
CA ALA A 52 2.19 4.54 13.28
C ALA A 52 3.51 3.78 13.51
N LYS A 53 3.88 2.84 12.62
CA LYS A 53 5.17 2.14 12.68
C LYS A 53 6.36 3.09 12.53
N GLU A 54 6.26 4.09 11.66
CA GLU A 54 7.31 5.09 11.47
C GLU A 54 7.42 6.04 12.65
N GLU A 55 6.31 6.47 13.24
CA GLU A 55 6.28 7.32 14.43
C GLU A 55 6.89 6.61 15.64
N VAL A 56 6.63 5.31 15.81
CA VAL A 56 7.29 4.48 16.83
C VAL A 56 8.80 4.48 16.63
N LYS A 57 9.29 4.29 15.39
CA LYS A 57 10.73 4.33 15.07
C LYS A 57 11.36 5.71 15.35
N LYS A 58 10.61 6.79 15.14
CA LYS A 58 11.05 8.17 15.38
C LYS A 58 10.93 8.59 16.85
N GLY A 59 10.36 7.75 17.72
CA GLY A 59 10.09 8.09 19.12
C GLY A 59 8.99 9.13 19.30
N GLN A 60 8.13 9.31 18.28
CA GLN A 60 7.03 10.28 18.27
C GLN A 60 5.69 9.65 18.65
N ALA A 61 5.60 8.33 18.71
CA ALA A 61 4.37 7.62 19.03
C ALA A 61 4.16 7.46 20.54
N VAL A 62 2.90 7.62 20.97
CA VAL A 62 2.45 7.27 22.32
C VAL A 62 2.08 5.78 22.35
N ILE A 63 2.77 5.00 23.17
CA ILE A 63 2.53 3.55 23.29
C ILE A 63 1.49 3.32 24.39
N LEU A 64 0.30 2.90 23.98
CA LEU A 64 -0.81 2.55 24.87
C LEU A 64 -0.83 1.01 25.01
N LYS A 65 -0.57 0.50 26.21
CA LYS A 65 -0.38 -0.95 26.45
C LYS A 65 -1.62 -1.65 26.99
N SER A 66 -2.59 -0.88 27.48
CA SER A 66 -3.77 -1.40 28.15
C SER A 66 -5.02 -0.60 27.80
N PRO A 67 -6.23 -1.20 27.82
CA PRO A 67 -7.47 -0.47 27.55
C PRO A 67 -7.66 0.80 28.42
N PRO A 68 -7.38 0.79 29.74
CA PRO A 68 -7.50 2.00 30.56
C PRO A 68 -6.55 3.14 30.14
N GLU A 69 -5.37 2.82 29.60
CA GLU A 69 -4.47 3.83 29.05
C GLU A 69 -5.05 4.47 27.78
N VAL A 70 -5.75 3.68 26.96
CA VAL A 70 -6.43 4.17 25.77
C VAL A 70 -7.53 5.15 26.14
N ASP A 71 -8.38 4.79 27.10
CA ASP A 71 -9.47 5.66 27.56
C ASP A 71 -8.92 6.99 28.09
N LYS A 72 -7.89 6.93 28.95
CA LYS A 72 -7.25 8.12 29.51
C LYS A 72 -6.60 9.01 28.45
N TYR A 73 -6.01 8.41 27.40
CA TYR A 73 -5.40 9.17 26.31
C TYR A 73 -6.48 9.86 25.46
N ILE A 74 -7.59 9.17 25.16
CA ILE A 74 -8.71 9.73 24.41
C ILE A 74 -9.33 10.91 25.15
N GLU A 75 -9.46 10.84 26.48
CA GLU A 75 -9.94 11.95 27.32
C GLU A 75 -8.99 13.16 27.32
N SER A 76 -7.71 12.96 26.97
CA SER A 76 -6.70 14.03 26.96
C SER A 76 -6.52 14.73 25.61
N LEU A 77 -7.17 14.23 24.55
CA LEU A 77 -7.19 14.80 23.19
C LEU A 77 -8.21 15.95 23.07
#